data_AF-A0A8T4IDW9-F1
#
_entry.id   AF-A0A8T4IDW9-F1
#
_cell.length_a   1.000
_cell.length_b   1.000
_cell.length_c   1.000
_cell.angle_alpha   90.00
_cell.angle_beta   90.00
_cell.angle_gamma   90.00
#
_symmetry.space_group_name_H-M   'P 1'
#
loop_
_entity.id
_entity.type
_entity.pdbx_description
1 polymer ?
#
loop_
_entity_poly.entity_id
_entity_poly.type
_entity_poly.pdbx_seq_one_letter_code
_entity_poly.pdbx_strand_id
1 'polypeptide(L)' 'MTLLEEVERFVSRLSPEPVCDDCIADRLGFSVRQHANHKTRELAGSNGFERRKAACSLCGATKLVIRRQ' A
#
# COMPACT_ATOMS: atom_id res chain seq x y z
N MET A 1 8.50 -15.84 -4.10
CA MET A 1 7.58 -14.69 -3.93
C MET A 1 8.41 -13.44 -3.82
N THR A 2 8.04 -12.41 -4.56
CA THR A 2 8.71 -11.11 -4.52
C THR A 2 8.00 -10.17 -3.54
N LEU A 3 8.74 -9.18 -3.05
CA LEU A 3 8.22 -8.10 -2.21
C LEU A 3 7.01 -7.38 -2.84
N LEU A 4 7.01 -7.29 -4.17
CA LEU A 4 5.93 -6.65 -4.95
C LEU A 4 4.63 -7.45 -4.82
N GLU A 5 4.70 -8.77 -4.97
CA GLU A 5 3.54 -9.67 -4.85
C GLU A 5 2.97 -9.68 -3.42
N GLU A 6 3.83 -9.57 -2.40
CA GLU A 6 3.37 -9.47 -1.01
C GLU A 6 2.58 -8.18 -0.74
N VAL A 7 3.09 -7.04 -1.24
CA VAL A 7 2.36 -5.76 -1.16
C VAL A 7 1.05 -5.82 -1.94
N GLU A 8 1.08 -6.37 -3.17
CA GLU A 8 -0.12 -6.51 -4.00
C GLU A 8 -1.19 -7.35 -3.29
N ARG A 9 -0.79 -8.49 -2.71
CA ARG A 9 -1.68 -9.40 -2.00
C ARG A 9 -2.22 -8.76 -0.72
N PHE A 10 -1.41 -8.00 0.00
CA PHE A 10 -1.82 -7.28 1.19
C PHE A 10 -2.86 -6.21 0.87
N VAL A 11 -2.58 -5.33 -0.09
CA VAL A 11 -3.51 -4.26 -0.49
C VAL A 11 -4.78 -4.84 -1.13
N SER A 12 -4.67 -5.92 -1.92
CA SER A 12 -5.84 -6.58 -2.51
C SER A 12 -6.77 -7.19 -1.47
N ARG A 13 -6.25 -7.71 -0.35
CA ARG A 13 -7.06 -8.24 0.76
C ARG A 13 -7.82 -7.16 1.52
N LEU A 14 -7.28 -5.94 1.54
CA LEU A 14 -7.91 -4.79 2.17
C LEU A 14 -8.86 -4.05 1.21
N SER A 15 -8.85 -4.38 -0.08
CA SER A 15 -9.75 -3.74 -1.06
C SER A 15 -11.21 -3.84 -0.63
N PRO A 16 -12.01 -2.76 -0.68
CA PRO A 16 -11.72 -1.44 -1.27
C PRO A 16 -11.10 -0.40 -0.31
N GLU A 17 -10.76 -0.82 0.92
CA GLU A 17 -10.25 0.06 1.97
C GLU A 17 -8.81 0.54 1.68
N PRO A 18 -8.55 1.86 1.72
CA PRO A 18 -7.22 2.40 1.49
C PRO A 18 -6.26 2.21 2.67
N VAL A 19 -4.97 2.02 2.38
CA VAL A 19 -3.91 1.83 3.38
C VAL A 19 -2.65 2.63 3.03
N CYS A 20 -1.95 3.17 4.03
CA CYS A 20 -0.73 3.97 3.82
C CYS A 20 0.55 3.13 3.80
N ASP A 21 1.59 3.65 3.15
CA ASP A 21 2.91 3.01 3.05
C ASP A 21 3.53 2.68 4.40
N ASP A 22 3.30 3.52 5.41
CA ASP A 22 3.80 3.29 6.77
C ASP A 22 3.23 2.01 7.36
N CYS A 23 1.90 1.81 7.24
CA CYS A 23 1.24 0.62 7.76
C CYS A 23 1.55 -0.63 6.94
N ILE A 24 1.75 -0.49 5.63
CA ILE A 24 2.21 -1.61 4.78
C ILE A 24 3.62 -2.04 5.23
N ALA A 25 4.54 -1.08 5.41
CA ALA A 25 5.90 -1.36 5.85
C ALA A 25 5.92 -2.02 7.23
N ASP A 26 5.14 -1.51 8.18
CA ASP A 26 4.99 -2.08 9.52
C ASP A 26 4.45 -3.53 9.47
N ARG A 27 3.35 -3.75 8.73
CA ARG A 27 2.69 -5.07 8.66
C ARG A 27 3.46 -6.14 7.90
N LEU A 28 4.23 -5.74 6.88
CA LEU A 28 5.07 -6.64 6.10
C LEU A 28 6.51 -6.73 6.62
N GLY A 29 6.82 -6.07 7.75
CA GLY A 29 8.15 -6.11 8.36
C GLY A 29 9.24 -5.46 7.52
N PHE A 30 8.88 -4.50 6.66
CA PHE A 30 9.86 -3.77 5.86
C PHE A 30 10.62 -2.80 6.76
N SER A 31 11.91 -3.06 6.97
CA SER A 31 12.78 -2.20 7.78
C SER A 31 12.89 -0.76 7.26
N VAL A 32 12.47 -0.48 6.01
CA VAL A 32 12.57 0.85 5.39
C VAL A 32 11.36 1.17 4.52
N ARG A 33 10.66 2.27 4.86
CA ARG A 33 9.54 2.89 4.12
C ARG A 33 9.82 3.12 2.62
N GLN A 34 11.08 3.33 2.23
CA GLN A 34 11.48 3.52 0.84
C GLN A 34 11.19 2.29 -0.04
N HIS A 35 11.30 1.07 0.49
CA HIS A 35 10.95 -0.15 -0.27
C HIS A 35 9.44 -0.21 -0.56
N ALA A 36 8.62 0.13 0.44
CA ALA A 36 7.18 0.22 0.27
C ALA A 36 6.83 1.27 -0.80
N ASN A 37 7.42 2.47 -0.74
CA ASN A 37 7.11 3.56 -1.67
C ASN A 37 7.48 3.23 -3.12
N HIS A 38 8.64 2.62 -3.36
CA HIS A 38 9.05 2.16 -4.69
C HIS A 38 8.06 1.14 -5.24
N LYS A 39 7.72 0.10 -4.46
CA LYS A 39 6.85 -1.00 -4.93
C LYS A 39 5.41 -0.59 -5.14
N THR A 40 4.88 0.24 -4.26
CA THR A 40 3.54 0.84 -4.43
C THR A 40 3.50 1.84 -5.59
N ARG A 41 4.63 2.43 -6.00
CA ARG A 41 4.71 3.28 -7.21
C ARG A 41 4.72 2.42 -8.47
N GLU A 42 5.42 1.29 -8.45
CA GLU A 42 5.36 0.32 -9.55
C GLU A 42 3.96 -0.31 -9.69
N LEU A 43 3.24 -0.49 -8.59
CA LEU A 43 1.83 -0.91 -8.60
C LEU A 43 0.87 0.20 -9.09
N ALA A 44 1.17 1.46 -8.82
CA ALA A 44 0.29 2.57 -9.20
C ALA A 44 0.47 2.92 -10.68
N GLY A 45 -0.55 2.61 -11.49
CA GLY A 45 -0.53 2.82 -12.94
C GLY A 45 -0.81 1.55 -13.76
N SER A 46 -0.71 0.38 -13.13
CA SER A 46 -1.04 -0.94 -13.69
C SER A 46 -1.86 -1.74 -12.67
N ASN A 47 -2.63 -2.76 -13.08
CA ASN A 47 -3.39 -3.66 -12.18
C ASN A 47 -4.51 -3.04 -11.31
N GLY A 48 -4.98 -1.82 -11.59
CA GLY A 48 -6.14 -1.24 -10.88
C GLY A 48 -5.84 -0.69 -9.49
N PHE A 49 -4.58 -0.40 -9.18
CA PHE A 49 -4.21 0.29 -7.94
C PHE A 49 -4.19 1.80 -8.13
N GLU A 50 -4.84 2.51 -7.21
CA GLU A 50 -4.89 3.95 -7.15
C GLU A 50 -4.20 4.46 -5.89
N ARG A 51 -3.45 5.56 -6.03
CA ARG A 51 -2.90 6.30 -4.90
C ARG A 51 -3.56 7.66 -4.78
N ARG A 52 -4.03 7.97 -3.59
CA ARG A 52 -4.69 9.24 -3.29
C ARG A 52 -4.36 9.68 -1.88
N LYS A 53 -4.63 10.95 -1.57
CA LYS A 53 -4.70 11.39 -0.18
C LYS A 53 -6.07 10.99 0.38
N ALA A 54 -6.09 10.17 1.41
CA ALA A 54 -7.29 9.80 2.17
C ALA A 54 -6.89 9.30 3.57
N ALA A 55 -7.87 9.00 4.41
CA ALA A 55 -7.64 8.34 5.69
C ALA A 55 -7.18 6.90 5.47
N CYS A 56 -6.14 6.47 6.18
CA CYS A 56 -5.70 5.08 6.20
C CYS A 56 -6.66 4.27 7.08
N SER A 57 -7.13 3.13 6.58
CA SER A 57 -8.07 2.28 7.31
C SER A 57 -7.42 1.52 8.47
N LEU A 58 -6.08 1.45 8.50
CA LEU A 58 -5.34 0.82 9.59
C LEU A 58 -4.93 1.77 10.72
N CYS A 59 -4.53 3.00 10.41
CA CYS A 59 -4.05 3.96 11.43
C CYS A 59 -4.91 5.22 11.57
N GLY A 60 -5.94 5.39 10.74
CA GLY A 60 -6.83 6.56 10.75
C GLY A 60 -6.22 7.85 10.20
N ALA A 61 -4.90 7.95 10.07
CA ALA A 61 -4.23 9.17 9.65
C ALA A 61 -4.48 9.49 8.16
N THR A 62 -4.74 10.76 7.85
CA THR A 62 -4.83 11.24 6.47
C THR A 62 -3.43 11.36 5.86
N LYS A 63 -3.12 10.46 4.93
CA LYS A 63 -1.80 10.36 4.29
C LYS A 63 -1.95 9.96 2.82
N LEU A 64 -0.83 9.85 2.11
CA LEU A 64 -0.81 9.17 0.82
C LEU A 64 -1.06 7.67 1.06
N VAL A 65 -2.18 7.19 0.54
CA VAL A 65 -2.64 5.80 0.66
C VAL A 65 -2.71 5.16 -0.71
N ILE A 66 -2.62 3.83 -0.75
CA ILE A 66 -2.88 3.00 -1.91
C ILE A 66 -4.13 2.14 -1.63
N ARG A 67 -4.95 1.94 -2.66
CA ARG A 67 -6.07 1.00 -2.66
C ARG A 67 -6.17 0.33 -4.02
N ARG A 68 -6.83 -0.81 -4.07
CA ARG A 68 -7.28 -1.42 -5.32
C ARG A 68 -8.69 -0.90 -5.62
N GLN A 69 -8.92 -0.44 -6.85
CA GLN A 69 -10.27 -0.15 -7.36
C GLN A 69 -11.01 -1.45 -7.70
#